data_AF-A0A3M0XJ68-F1
#
_entry.id   AF-A0A3M0XJ68-F1
#
_cell.length_a   1.000
_cell.length_b   1.000
_cell.length_c   1.000
_cell.angle_alpha   90.00
_cell.angle_beta   90.00
_cell.angle_gamma   90.00
#
_symmetry.space_group_name_H-M   'P 1'
#
loop_
_entity.id
_entity.type
_entity.pdbx_description
1 polymer ?
#
loop_
_entity_poly.entity_id
_entity_poly.type
_entity_poly.pdbx_seq_one_letter_code
_entity_poly.pdbx_strand_id
1 'polypeptide(L)'
;MSYQNVKFWRLVLLAALLGYLGGQIVHEAGHWAVLEIYRRSPVMSFTGLVQQDETPNHPEGWSQFTAPDGEQVWLHLATLPGSDTEWVLMLAAGPLAQVAAMLFGFALVHFGEREQVKVIGLLLALLNSFGPMLYQSRSMLGRGGGDEYLITQFLGVPAAAVHVLFLAVATAGLVVGMWNLAGWRTRLKWLGAVCIGFVGQGPLLMYANRITRTQVGLGNPFFRPVLGWSLPVVIVSVVAGLALVVVLMRWENMGSMT
;
A
#
# COMPACT_ATOMS: atom_id res chain seq x y z
N MET A 1 -5.25 29.54 -3.44
CA MET A 1 -6.57 29.10 -2.92
C MET A 1 -6.34 28.67 -1.47
N SER A 2 -7.36 28.40 -0.65
CA SER A 2 -7.14 27.62 0.58
C SER A 2 -7.37 26.17 0.21
N TYR A 3 -6.52 25.23 0.66
CA TYR A 3 -6.67 23.80 0.33
C TYR A 3 -8.01 23.22 0.82
N GLN A 4 -8.73 23.99 1.64
CA GLN A 4 -10.10 23.75 2.05
C GLN A 4 -11.11 23.85 0.89
N ASN A 5 -10.79 24.57 -0.19
CA ASN A 5 -11.67 24.84 -1.33
C ASN A 5 -11.55 23.83 -2.47
N VAL A 6 -10.70 22.82 -2.32
CA VAL A 6 -10.54 21.77 -3.35
C VAL A 6 -11.88 21.07 -3.58
N LYS A 7 -12.27 20.96 -4.86
CA LYS A 7 -13.50 20.28 -5.27
C LYS A 7 -13.44 18.80 -4.90
N PHE A 8 -14.55 18.26 -4.42
CA PHE A 8 -14.66 16.86 -3.96
C PHE A 8 -14.14 15.84 -4.98
N TRP A 9 -14.56 15.92 -6.24
CA TRP A 9 -14.14 14.98 -7.28
C TRP A 9 -12.63 15.00 -7.58
N ARG A 10 -11.97 16.16 -7.39
CA ARG A 10 -10.51 16.22 -7.49
C ARG A 10 -9.84 15.52 -6.31
N LEU A 11 -10.39 15.68 -5.11
CA LEU A 11 -9.90 14.93 -3.94
C LEU A 11 -10.11 13.43 -4.14
N VAL A 12 -11.24 12.97 -4.70
CA VAL A 12 -11.48 11.55 -4.99
C VAL A 12 -10.45 11.01 -5.99
N LEU A 13 -10.21 11.72 -7.10
CA LEU A 13 -9.22 11.32 -8.09
C LEU A 13 -7.80 11.26 -7.51
N LEU A 14 -7.40 12.30 -6.78
CA LEU A 14 -6.10 12.32 -6.11
C LEU A 14 -6.00 11.22 -5.04
N ALA A 15 -7.07 10.97 -4.29
CA ALA A 15 -7.11 9.92 -3.28
C ALA A 15 -6.98 8.53 -3.92
N ALA A 16 -7.57 8.29 -5.09
CA ALA A 16 -7.39 7.04 -5.82
C ALA A 16 -5.95 6.89 -6.34
N LEU A 17 -5.39 7.92 -6.98
CA LEU A 17 -4.02 7.87 -7.52
C LEU A 17 -2.96 7.73 -6.41
N LEU A 18 -3.08 8.53 -5.35
CA LEU A 18 -2.17 8.48 -4.20
C LEU A 18 -2.44 7.25 -3.32
N GLY A 19 -3.67 6.75 -3.27
CA GLY A 19 -4.02 5.52 -2.57
C GLY A 19 -3.32 4.32 -3.20
N TYR A 20 -3.28 4.28 -4.54
CA TYR A 20 -2.57 3.26 -5.28
C TYR A 20 -1.05 3.45 -5.17
N LEU A 21 -0.52 4.60 -5.58
CA LEU A 21 0.94 4.83 -5.64
C LEU A 21 1.58 4.98 -4.26
N GLY A 22 1.00 5.83 -3.41
CA GLY A 22 1.56 6.20 -2.12
C GLY A 22 1.09 5.33 -0.96
N GLY A 23 0.06 4.52 -1.16
CA GLY A 23 -0.45 3.55 -0.17
C GLY A 23 -0.04 2.13 -0.53
N GLN A 24 -0.64 1.58 -1.60
CA GLN A 24 -0.43 0.18 -1.99
C GLN A 24 1.00 -0.07 -2.49
N ILE A 25 1.45 0.67 -3.50
CA ILE A 25 2.77 0.42 -4.11
C ILE A 25 3.91 0.70 -3.12
N VAL A 26 3.80 1.72 -2.27
CA VAL A 26 4.79 1.97 -1.21
C VAL A 26 4.85 0.84 -0.19
N HIS A 27 3.70 0.29 0.23
CA HIS A 27 3.64 -0.85 1.13
C HIS A 27 4.36 -2.07 0.51
N GLU A 28 3.97 -2.43 -0.71
CA GLU A 28 4.61 -3.55 -1.42
C GLU A 28 6.10 -3.31 -1.71
N ALA A 29 6.49 -2.07 -1.99
CA ALA A 29 7.89 -1.69 -2.17
C ALA A 29 8.72 -1.89 -0.89
N GLY A 30 8.10 -1.78 0.28
CA GLY A 30 8.73 -2.11 1.56
C GLY A 30 9.16 -3.57 1.62
N HIS A 31 8.22 -4.50 1.38
CA HIS A 31 8.53 -5.94 1.34
C HIS A 31 9.56 -6.27 0.26
N TRP A 32 9.34 -5.73 -0.95
CA TRP A 32 10.24 -5.90 -2.08
C TRP A 32 11.67 -5.48 -1.76
N ALA A 33 11.86 -4.31 -1.14
CA ALA A 33 13.18 -3.79 -0.82
C ALA A 33 13.95 -4.74 0.11
N VAL A 34 13.30 -5.27 1.15
CA VAL A 34 13.94 -6.25 2.05
C VAL A 34 14.30 -7.53 1.28
N LEU A 35 13.38 -8.08 0.48
CA LEU A 35 13.63 -9.29 -0.29
C LEU A 35 14.77 -9.12 -1.31
N GLU A 36 14.89 -7.96 -1.95
CA GLU A 36 16.00 -7.63 -2.86
C GLU A 36 17.34 -7.48 -2.11
N ILE A 37 17.35 -6.85 -0.93
CA ILE A 37 18.56 -6.75 -0.09
C ILE A 37 19.12 -8.15 0.22
N TYR A 38 18.23 -9.11 0.49
CA TYR A 38 18.57 -10.52 0.72
C TYR A 38 18.71 -11.34 -0.57
N ARG A 39 18.67 -10.72 -1.75
CA ARG A 39 18.82 -11.35 -3.08
C ARG A 39 17.84 -12.52 -3.30
N ARG A 40 16.60 -12.35 -2.85
CA ARG A 40 15.53 -13.37 -2.97
C ARG A 40 14.77 -13.30 -4.29
N SER A 41 15.07 -12.32 -5.15
CA SER A 41 14.45 -12.11 -6.47
C SER A 41 12.91 -12.22 -6.46
N PRO A 42 12.22 -11.41 -5.64
CA PRO A 42 10.75 -11.43 -5.54
C PRO A 42 10.08 -11.08 -6.86
N VAL A 43 8.87 -11.61 -7.07
CA VAL A 43 7.96 -11.11 -8.10
C VAL A 43 6.71 -10.57 -7.41
N MET A 44 6.59 -9.24 -7.40
CA MET A 44 5.48 -8.53 -6.78
C MET A 44 4.30 -8.35 -7.75
N SER A 45 3.10 -8.41 -7.18
CA SER A 45 1.81 -8.17 -7.82
C SER A 45 1.22 -6.82 -7.36
N PHE A 46 -0.05 -6.58 -7.67
CA PHE A 46 -0.76 -5.37 -7.24
C PHE A 46 -0.96 -5.28 -5.72
N THR A 47 -1.01 -6.42 -5.01
CA THR A 47 -1.38 -6.45 -3.58
C THR A 47 -0.52 -7.38 -2.74
N GLY A 48 0.70 -7.69 -3.18
CA GLY A 48 1.53 -8.65 -2.48
C GLY A 48 2.60 -9.28 -3.35
N LEU A 49 3.47 -10.06 -2.71
CA LEU A 49 4.25 -11.08 -3.38
C LEU A 49 3.34 -12.02 -4.19
N VAL A 50 3.74 -12.38 -5.40
CA VAL A 50 3.01 -13.40 -6.18
C VAL A 50 3.10 -14.73 -5.44
N GLN A 51 1.93 -15.25 -5.09
CA GLN A 51 1.80 -16.52 -4.37
C GLN A 51 0.71 -17.40 -4.99
N GLN A 52 0.67 -18.69 -4.71
CA GLN A 52 -0.43 -19.58 -5.10
C GLN A 52 -0.48 -20.83 -4.23
N ASP A 53 -1.70 -21.35 -4.05
CA ASP A 53 -1.95 -22.47 -3.14
C ASP A 53 -1.68 -23.81 -3.85
N GLU A 54 -1.85 -23.84 -5.18
CA GLU A 54 -1.57 -24.99 -6.03
C GLU A 54 -0.11 -24.98 -6.51
N THR A 55 0.42 -26.15 -6.85
CA THR A 55 1.77 -26.28 -7.44
C THR A 55 1.86 -25.51 -8.77
N PRO A 56 2.88 -24.65 -8.96
CA PRO A 56 3.11 -23.95 -10.23
C PRO A 56 3.28 -24.91 -11.40
N ASN A 57 2.72 -24.56 -12.56
CA ASN A 57 2.99 -25.27 -13.82
C ASN A 57 4.46 -25.15 -14.25
N HIS A 58 5.10 -24.04 -13.89
CA HIS A 58 6.51 -23.75 -14.10
C HIS A 58 7.16 -23.47 -12.74
N PRO A 59 7.69 -24.48 -12.05
CA PRO A 59 8.18 -24.34 -10.67
C PRO A 59 9.50 -23.57 -10.59
N GLU A 60 10.15 -23.24 -11.70
CA GLU A 60 11.37 -22.45 -11.71
C GLU A 60 11.13 -21.06 -11.12
N GLY A 61 11.90 -20.68 -10.10
CA GLY A 61 11.74 -19.38 -9.42
C GLY A 61 10.62 -19.33 -8.38
N TRP A 62 10.02 -20.47 -8.05
CA TRP A 62 9.07 -20.62 -6.95
C TRP A 62 9.70 -21.36 -5.77
N SER A 63 9.33 -20.94 -4.57
CA SER A 63 9.72 -21.57 -3.31
C SER A 63 8.48 -21.97 -2.54
N GLN A 64 8.40 -23.23 -2.12
CA GLN A 64 7.29 -23.73 -1.29
C GLN A 64 7.52 -23.35 0.17
N PHE A 65 6.55 -22.64 0.75
CA PHE A 65 6.51 -22.27 2.17
C PHE A 65 5.39 -23.05 2.87
N THR A 66 5.67 -23.57 4.05
CA THR A 66 4.66 -24.12 4.96
C THR A 66 4.47 -23.11 6.08
N ALA A 67 3.29 -22.51 6.14
CA ALA A 67 2.92 -21.58 7.18
C ALA A 67 2.86 -22.28 8.56
N PRO A 68 2.98 -21.54 9.67
CA PRO A 68 2.95 -22.11 11.02
C PRO A 68 1.66 -22.88 11.36
N ASP A 69 0.55 -22.59 10.67
CA ASP A 69 -0.73 -23.30 10.79
C ASP A 69 -0.82 -24.56 9.91
N GLY A 70 0.24 -24.87 9.14
CA GLY A 70 0.33 -26.02 8.25
C GLY A 70 -0.15 -25.75 6.82
N GLU A 71 -0.65 -24.55 6.50
CA GLU A 71 -1.01 -24.22 5.13
C GLU A 71 0.23 -24.18 4.23
N GLN A 72 0.14 -24.79 3.05
CA GLN A 72 1.22 -24.75 2.07
C GLN A 72 0.90 -23.72 1.01
N VAL A 73 1.87 -22.86 0.73
CA VAL A 73 1.79 -21.83 -0.30
C VAL A 73 3.09 -21.78 -1.09
N TRP A 74 2.97 -21.57 -2.39
CA TRP A 74 4.11 -21.31 -3.26
C TRP A 74 4.30 -19.80 -3.38
N LEU A 75 5.52 -19.35 -3.10
CA LEU A 75 5.92 -17.95 -3.19
C LEU A 75 6.87 -17.78 -4.38
N HIS A 76 6.65 -16.77 -5.22
CA HIS A 76 7.53 -16.51 -6.35
C HIS A 76 8.81 -15.77 -5.89
N LEU A 77 9.73 -16.55 -5.34
CA LEU A 77 11.02 -16.16 -4.79
C LEU A 77 12.08 -17.19 -5.19
N ALA A 78 13.30 -16.73 -5.44
CA ALA A 78 14.45 -17.61 -5.67
C ALA A 78 14.76 -18.50 -4.46
N THR A 79 14.59 -17.96 -3.24
CA THR A 79 14.72 -18.70 -1.98
C THR A 79 13.85 -18.05 -0.91
N LEU A 80 13.40 -18.82 0.09
CA LEU A 80 12.69 -18.28 1.25
C LEU A 80 13.65 -17.49 2.18
N PRO A 81 13.12 -16.55 2.99
CA PRO A 81 13.83 -16.02 4.14
C PRO A 81 14.41 -17.14 5.01
N GLY A 82 15.68 -17.01 5.38
CA GLY A 82 16.46 -18.08 6.02
C GLY A 82 16.35 -18.16 7.54
N SER A 83 15.71 -17.17 8.16
CA SER A 83 15.51 -17.08 9.61
C SER A 83 14.22 -16.35 9.96
N ASP A 84 13.72 -16.54 11.17
CA ASP A 84 12.55 -15.83 11.70
C ASP A 84 12.75 -14.31 11.68
N THR A 85 13.98 -13.84 11.94
CA THR A 85 14.31 -12.42 11.85
C THR A 85 14.16 -11.88 10.43
N GLU A 86 14.60 -12.61 9.41
CA GLU A 86 14.41 -12.19 8.01
C GLU A 86 12.92 -12.14 7.63
N TRP A 87 12.13 -13.11 8.10
CA TRP A 87 10.67 -13.11 7.93
C TRP A 87 10.03 -11.88 8.57
N VAL A 88 10.34 -11.61 9.84
CA VAL A 88 9.80 -10.46 10.57
C VAL A 88 10.19 -9.14 9.91
N LEU A 89 11.45 -9.00 9.47
CA LEU A 89 11.90 -7.80 8.76
C LEU A 89 11.15 -7.60 7.44
N MET A 90 10.99 -8.67 6.66
CA MET A 90 10.26 -8.62 5.40
C MET A 90 8.80 -8.23 5.63
N LEU A 91 8.10 -8.90 6.54
CA LEU A 91 6.70 -8.66 6.84
C LEU A 91 6.46 -7.28 7.46
N ALA A 92 7.36 -6.79 8.32
CA ALA A 92 7.21 -5.47 8.93
C ALA A 92 7.47 -4.32 7.94
N ALA A 93 8.22 -4.57 6.85
CA ALA A 93 8.67 -3.52 5.96
C ALA A 93 7.53 -2.79 5.24
N GLY A 94 6.47 -3.49 4.83
CA GLY A 94 5.32 -2.86 4.18
C GLY A 94 4.55 -1.91 5.10
N PRO A 95 4.09 -2.37 6.29
CA PRO A 95 3.48 -1.50 7.29
C PRO A 95 4.37 -0.32 7.69
N LEU A 96 5.68 -0.54 7.87
CA LEU A 96 6.63 0.54 8.18
C LEU A 96 6.81 1.53 7.03
N ALA A 97 6.77 1.08 5.78
CA ALA A 97 6.81 1.96 4.62
C ALA A 97 5.57 2.88 4.55
N GLN A 98 4.39 2.37 4.92
CA GLN A 98 3.19 3.20 5.04
C GLN A 98 3.30 4.23 6.16
N VAL A 99 3.86 3.86 7.32
CA VAL A 99 4.16 4.81 8.40
C VAL A 99 5.12 5.90 7.91
N ALA A 100 6.18 5.53 7.19
CA ALA A 100 7.11 6.47 6.61
C ALA A 100 6.43 7.42 5.60
N ALA A 101 5.54 6.90 4.73
CA ALA A 101 4.77 7.70 3.79
C ALA A 101 3.80 8.65 4.50
N MET A 102 3.18 8.21 5.60
CA MET A 102 2.34 9.07 6.44
C MET A 102 3.13 10.22 7.05
N LEU A 103 4.29 9.93 7.65
CA LEU A 103 5.18 10.95 8.25
C LEU A 103 5.70 11.93 7.18
N PHE A 104 6.07 11.42 6.02
CA PHE A 104 6.46 12.24 4.87
C PHE A 104 5.30 13.15 4.43
N GLY A 105 4.07 12.63 4.40
CA GLY A 105 2.86 13.42 4.15
C GLY A 105 2.69 14.59 5.11
N PHE A 106 2.86 14.36 6.42
CA PHE A 106 2.85 15.44 7.41
C PHE A 106 3.98 16.45 7.22
N ALA A 107 5.19 15.98 6.89
CA ALA A 107 6.31 16.85 6.58
C ALA A 107 5.98 17.76 5.39
N LEU A 108 5.37 17.23 4.32
CA LEU A 108 4.91 18.02 3.17
C LEU A 108 3.83 19.06 3.54
N VAL A 109 2.92 18.73 4.46
CA VAL A 109 1.92 19.68 4.96
C VAL A 109 2.58 20.84 5.72
N HIS A 110 3.56 20.51 6.57
CA HIS A 110 4.20 21.47 7.45
C HIS A 110 5.23 22.36 6.73
N PHE A 111 6.13 21.74 5.96
CA PHE A 111 7.25 22.41 5.30
C PHE A 111 6.97 22.81 3.85
N GLY A 112 5.91 22.29 3.23
CA GLY A 112 5.58 22.64 1.85
C GLY A 112 5.16 24.09 1.70
N GLU A 113 5.73 24.80 0.74
CA GLU A 113 5.34 26.20 0.46
C GLU A 113 4.11 26.27 -0.45
N ARG A 114 4.02 25.34 -1.41
CA ARG A 114 2.93 25.29 -2.40
C ARG A 114 1.70 24.60 -1.82
N GLU A 115 0.54 25.20 -2.04
CA GLU A 115 -0.76 24.67 -1.59
C GLU A 115 -1.01 23.23 -2.09
N GLN A 116 -0.61 22.93 -3.32
CA GLN A 116 -0.73 21.60 -3.92
C GLN A 116 0.08 20.55 -3.15
N VAL A 117 1.30 20.89 -2.76
CA VAL A 117 2.17 20.01 -1.99
C VAL A 117 1.55 19.71 -0.63
N LYS A 118 0.91 20.70 0.01
CA LYS A 118 0.15 20.48 1.25
C LYS A 118 -1.06 19.57 1.04
N VAL A 119 -1.78 19.72 -0.08
CA VAL A 119 -2.92 18.84 -0.42
C VAL A 119 -2.46 17.39 -0.60
N ILE A 120 -1.39 17.18 -1.37
CA ILE A 120 -0.80 15.85 -1.59
C ILE A 120 -0.32 15.27 -0.26
N GLY A 121 0.43 16.06 0.52
CA GLY A 121 0.96 15.63 1.81
C GLY A 121 -0.15 15.20 2.76
N LEU A 122 -1.24 15.98 2.83
CA LEU A 122 -2.37 15.65 3.68
C LEU A 122 -3.13 14.40 3.19
N LEU A 123 -3.35 14.27 1.87
CA LEU A 123 -3.95 13.05 1.32
C LEU A 123 -3.07 11.82 1.58
N LEU A 124 -1.76 11.94 1.39
CA LEU A 124 -0.82 10.84 1.63
C LEU A 124 -0.85 10.41 3.10
N ALA A 125 -0.87 11.36 4.04
CA ALA A 125 -1.00 11.08 5.46
C ALA A 125 -2.34 10.42 5.80
N LEU A 126 -3.46 10.96 5.29
CA LEU A 126 -4.79 10.41 5.55
C LEU A 126 -4.96 9.01 4.96
N LEU A 127 -4.48 8.75 3.74
CA LEU A 127 -4.57 7.44 3.08
C LEU A 127 -3.76 6.37 3.82
N ASN A 128 -2.50 6.69 4.16
CA ASN A 128 -1.61 5.81 4.92
C ASN A 128 -1.94 5.70 6.42
N SER A 129 -2.97 6.42 6.87
CA SER A 129 -3.56 6.26 8.20
C SER A 129 -4.89 5.49 8.12
N PHE A 130 -5.77 5.89 7.21
CA PHE A 130 -7.12 5.34 7.08
C PHE A 130 -7.12 3.90 6.60
N GLY A 131 -6.33 3.57 5.57
CA GLY A 131 -6.24 2.22 5.03
C GLY A 131 -5.77 1.21 6.07
N PRO A 132 -4.60 1.42 6.69
CA PRO A 132 -4.12 0.58 7.78
C PRO A 132 -5.10 0.53 8.96
N MET A 133 -5.69 1.65 9.38
CA MET A 133 -6.70 1.64 10.45
C MET A 133 -7.87 0.70 10.13
N LEU A 134 -8.42 0.75 8.92
CA LEU A 134 -9.50 -0.15 8.49
C LEU A 134 -9.06 -1.61 8.49
N TYR A 135 -7.88 -1.88 7.93
CA TYR A 135 -7.31 -3.22 7.83
C TYR A 135 -7.05 -3.82 9.23
N GLN A 136 -6.38 -3.08 10.12
CA GLN A 136 -6.09 -3.54 11.48
C GLN A 136 -7.37 -3.74 12.29
N SER A 137 -8.33 -2.81 12.18
CA SER A 137 -9.63 -2.94 12.85
C SER A 137 -10.38 -4.18 12.40
N ARG A 138 -10.35 -4.50 11.10
CA ARG A 138 -10.93 -5.73 10.57
C ARG A 138 -10.19 -6.97 11.08
N SER A 139 -8.86 -6.95 11.07
CA SER A 139 -8.05 -8.09 11.52
C SER A 139 -8.31 -8.43 12.99
N MET A 140 -8.47 -7.42 13.85
CA MET A 140 -8.81 -7.59 15.26
C MET A 140 -10.21 -8.19 15.51
N LEU A 141 -11.15 -8.06 14.57
CA LEU A 141 -12.53 -8.56 14.69
C LEU A 141 -12.73 -9.96 14.10
N GLY A 142 -11.73 -10.55 13.44
CA GLY A 142 -11.86 -11.82 12.71
C GLY A 142 -10.75 -12.82 13.00
N ARG A 143 -10.67 -13.88 12.18
CA ARG A 143 -9.48 -14.73 12.11
C ARG A 143 -8.39 -13.91 11.43
N GLY A 144 -7.40 -13.50 12.20
CA GLY A 144 -6.28 -12.68 11.76
C GLY A 144 -5.57 -13.28 10.54
N GLY A 145 -4.93 -12.41 9.77
CA GLY A 145 -4.16 -12.74 8.58
C GLY A 145 -3.28 -11.56 8.18
N GLY A 146 -2.50 -11.74 7.12
CA GLY A 146 -1.54 -10.75 6.62
C GLY A 146 -0.29 -10.62 7.49
N ASP A 147 0.43 -9.50 7.30
CA ASP A 147 1.81 -9.35 7.78
C ASP A 147 1.93 -9.50 9.29
N GLU A 148 1.09 -8.80 10.05
CA GLU A 148 1.14 -8.75 11.50
C GLU A 148 0.82 -10.10 12.13
N TYR A 149 -0.12 -10.84 11.54
CA TYR A 149 -0.42 -12.20 11.96
C TYR A 149 0.84 -13.06 11.84
N LEU A 150 1.50 -13.06 10.68
CA LEU A 150 2.71 -13.84 10.46
C LEU A 150 3.88 -13.37 11.36
N ILE A 151 4.05 -12.05 11.54
CA ILE A 151 5.04 -11.50 12.47
C ILE A 151 4.83 -12.08 13.88
N THR A 152 3.57 -12.16 14.33
CA THR A 152 3.28 -12.66 15.68
C THR A 152 3.59 -14.14 15.83
N GLN A 153 3.41 -14.94 14.77
CA GLN A 153 3.82 -16.34 14.75
C GLN A 153 5.34 -16.48 14.83
N PHE A 154 6.09 -15.74 14.01
CA PHE A 154 7.57 -15.80 14.02
C PHE A 154 8.19 -15.23 15.30
N LEU A 155 7.54 -14.27 15.95
CA LEU A 155 8.00 -13.72 17.24
C LEU A 155 7.52 -14.52 18.46
N GLY A 156 6.54 -15.43 18.29
CA GLY A 156 5.91 -16.15 19.41
C GLY A 156 5.17 -15.23 20.38
N VAL A 157 4.60 -14.13 19.90
CA VAL A 157 3.89 -13.13 20.73
C VAL A 157 2.39 -13.12 20.45
N PRO A 158 1.54 -12.61 21.36
CA PRO A 158 0.12 -12.49 21.08
C PRO A 158 -0.16 -11.57 19.88
N ALA A 159 -1.05 -12.00 18.98
CA ALA A 159 -1.44 -11.23 17.78
C ALA A 159 -1.80 -9.78 18.09
N ALA A 160 -2.55 -9.57 19.18
CA ALA A 160 -2.99 -8.25 19.64
C ALA A 160 -1.82 -7.27 19.88
N ALA A 161 -0.64 -7.75 20.30
CA ALA A 161 0.49 -6.88 20.62
C ALA A 161 0.98 -6.10 19.38
N VAL A 162 1.02 -6.75 18.22
CA VAL A 162 1.47 -6.14 16.97
C VAL A 162 0.33 -5.34 16.31
N HIS A 163 -0.88 -5.90 16.26
CA HIS A 163 -2.04 -5.21 15.67
C HIS A 163 -2.38 -3.89 16.39
N VAL A 164 -2.38 -3.88 17.74
CA VAL A 164 -2.70 -2.67 18.52
C VAL A 164 -1.68 -1.56 18.27
N LEU A 165 -0.41 -1.90 18.12
CA LEU A 165 0.64 -0.92 17.84
C LEU A 165 0.39 -0.21 16.50
N PHE A 166 0.22 -0.97 15.41
CA PHE A 166 -0.04 -0.39 14.09
C PHE A 166 -1.39 0.34 14.04
N LEU A 167 -2.42 -0.18 14.70
CA LEU A 167 -3.71 0.48 14.80
C LEU A 167 -3.58 1.83 15.54
N ALA A 168 -2.86 1.88 16.66
CA ALA A 168 -2.66 3.10 17.43
C ALA A 168 -1.94 4.18 16.60
N VAL A 169 -0.88 3.80 15.88
CA VAL A 169 -0.15 4.70 14.98
C VAL A 169 -1.06 5.22 13.86
N ALA A 170 -1.79 4.32 13.20
CA ALA A 170 -2.71 4.67 12.12
C ALA A 170 -3.86 5.57 12.59
N THR A 171 -4.45 5.29 13.75
CA THR A 171 -5.49 6.12 14.36
C THR A 171 -4.95 7.50 14.75
N ALA A 172 -3.76 7.57 15.37
CA ALA A 172 -3.13 8.84 15.71
C ALA A 172 -2.85 9.68 14.46
N GLY A 173 -2.30 9.07 13.40
CA GLY A 173 -2.11 9.71 12.10
C GLY A 173 -3.41 10.25 11.51
N LEU A 174 -4.48 9.44 11.52
CA LEU A 174 -5.78 9.87 11.00
C LEU A 174 -6.30 11.07 11.79
N VAL A 175 -6.25 11.03 13.12
CA VAL A 175 -6.70 12.11 13.99
C VAL A 175 -5.92 13.39 13.74
N VAL A 176 -4.59 13.32 13.67
CA VAL A 176 -3.72 14.48 13.39
C VAL A 176 -4.01 15.05 12.00
N GLY A 177 -4.14 14.21 10.98
CA GLY A 177 -4.50 14.65 9.62
C GLY A 177 -5.86 15.35 9.60
N MET A 178 -6.85 14.81 10.29
CA MET A 178 -8.19 15.40 10.36
C MET A 178 -8.23 16.71 11.17
N TRP A 179 -7.38 16.86 12.18
CA TRP A 179 -7.25 18.12 12.93
C TRP A 179 -6.65 19.27 12.10
N ASN A 180 -5.83 18.95 11.09
CA ASN A 180 -5.32 19.95 10.14
C ASN A 180 -6.42 20.52 9.23
N LEU A 181 -7.63 19.94 9.20
CA LEU A 181 -8.76 20.44 8.42
C LEU A 181 -9.71 21.32 9.26
N ALA A 182 -9.99 22.52 8.76
CA ALA A 182 -10.90 23.46 9.41
C ALA A 182 -12.38 23.09 9.17
N GLY A 183 -13.12 22.96 10.27
CA GLY A 183 -14.57 22.71 10.25
C GLY A 183 -14.96 21.27 9.90
N TRP A 184 -16.10 20.83 10.43
CA TRP A 184 -16.59 19.46 10.25
C TRP A 184 -16.96 19.14 8.78
N ARG A 185 -17.46 20.12 8.02
CA ARG A 185 -17.83 19.93 6.60
C ARG A 185 -16.62 19.60 5.74
N THR A 186 -15.51 20.30 5.96
CA THR A 186 -14.25 20.03 5.25
C THR A 186 -13.71 18.67 5.62
N ARG A 187 -13.73 18.33 6.92
CA ARG A 187 -13.35 17.00 7.42
C ARG A 187 -14.14 15.89 6.73
N LEU A 188 -15.48 15.97 6.71
CA LEU A 188 -16.31 14.96 6.03
C LEU A 188 -16.05 14.89 4.54
N LYS A 189 -15.84 16.03 3.86
CA LYS A 189 -15.51 16.05 2.42
C LYS A 189 -14.22 15.29 2.15
N TRP A 190 -13.17 15.53 2.92
CA TRP A 190 -11.88 14.88 2.76
C TRP A 190 -11.92 13.41 3.13
N LEU A 191 -12.54 13.06 4.27
CA LEU A 191 -12.70 11.68 4.68
C LEU A 191 -13.55 10.89 3.68
N GLY A 192 -14.64 11.47 3.17
CA GLY A 192 -15.45 10.87 2.12
C GLY A 192 -14.67 10.65 0.83
N ALA A 193 -13.82 11.60 0.44
CA ALA A 193 -12.97 11.46 -0.75
C ALA A 193 -11.90 10.37 -0.58
N VAL A 194 -11.25 10.33 0.59
CA VAL A 194 -10.30 9.27 0.98
C VAL A 194 -10.99 7.91 1.00
N CYS A 195 -12.16 7.82 1.62
CA CYS A 195 -12.94 6.58 1.69
C CYS A 195 -13.32 6.08 0.28
N ILE A 196 -13.90 6.93 -0.57
CA ILE A 196 -14.30 6.51 -1.93
C ILE A 196 -13.07 6.16 -2.77
N GLY A 197 -12.04 7.00 -2.77
CA GLY A 197 -10.82 6.77 -3.55
C GLY A 197 -10.09 5.50 -3.12
N PHE A 198 -9.97 5.27 -1.81
CA PHE A 198 -9.23 4.14 -1.25
C PHE A 198 -10.04 2.84 -1.19
N VAL A 199 -11.32 2.88 -0.81
CA VAL A 199 -12.14 1.66 -0.77
C VAL A 199 -12.50 1.23 -2.19
N GLY A 200 -12.75 2.19 -3.09
CA GLY A 200 -13.09 1.91 -4.49
C GLY A 200 -11.99 1.18 -5.26
N GLN A 201 -10.71 1.41 -4.94
CA GLN A 201 -9.62 0.71 -5.61
C GLN A 201 -9.48 -0.75 -5.15
N GLY A 202 -9.91 -1.10 -3.94
CA GLY A 202 -9.69 -2.42 -3.34
C GLY A 202 -10.17 -3.58 -4.22
N PRO A 203 -11.45 -3.63 -4.63
CA PRO A 203 -11.96 -4.69 -5.51
C PRO A 203 -11.24 -4.76 -6.86
N LEU A 204 -10.85 -3.62 -7.43
CA LEU A 204 -10.12 -3.56 -8.70
C LEU A 204 -8.71 -4.15 -8.56
N LEU A 205 -8.00 -3.81 -7.49
CA LEU A 205 -6.67 -4.34 -7.21
C LEU A 205 -6.71 -5.82 -6.87
N MET A 206 -7.71 -6.28 -6.11
CA MET A 206 -7.91 -7.71 -5.83
C MET A 206 -8.16 -8.51 -7.12
N TYR A 207 -9.01 -7.99 -8.01
CA TYR A 207 -9.28 -8.61 -9.30
C TYR A 207 -8.03 -8.64 -10.19
N ALA A 208 -7.32 -7.51 -10.29
CA ALA A 208 -6.08 -7.41 -11.05
C ALA A 208 -5.00 -8.34 -10.48
N ASN A 209 -4.87 -8.43 -9.16
CA ASN A 209 -3.94 -9.34 -8.50
C ASN A 209 -4.24 -10.80 -8.84
N ARG A 210 -5.52 -11.22 -8.79
CA ARG A 210 -5.91 -12.58 -9.18
C ARG A 210 -5.45 -12.91 -10.60
N ILE A 211 -5.68 -12.00 -11.55
CA ILE A 211 -5.20 -12.17 -12.93
C ILE A 211 -3.68 -12.28 -12.97
N THR A 212 -2.97 -11.38 -12.29
CA THR A 212 -1.51 -11.40 -12.25
C THR A 212 -0.96 -12.71 -11.70
N ARG A 213 -1.45 -13.17 -10.55
CA ARG A 213 -1.03 -14.43 -9.93
C ARG A 213 -1.24 -15.62 -10.87
N THR A 214 -2.43 -15.74 -11.44
CA THR A 214 -2.74 -16.81 -12.40
C THR A 214 -1.83 -16.76 -13.62
N GLN A 215 -1.64 -15.59 -14.24
CA GLN A 215 -0.87 -15.48 -15.47
C GLN A 215 0.64 -15.65 -15.26
N VAL A 216 1.17 -15.24 -14.10
CA VAL A 216 2.54 -15.56 -13.70
C VAL A 216 2.70 -17.07 -13.50
N GLY A 217 1.77 -17.73 -12.81
CA GLY A 217 1.79 -19.20 -12.64
C GLY A 217 1.70 -19.99 -13.95
N LEU A 218 1.05 -19.41 -14.97
CA LEU A 218 1.00 -19.94 -16.33
C LEU A 218 2.24 -19.62 -17.18
N GLY A 219 3.24 -18.90 -16.65
CA GLY A 219 4.44 -18.53 -17.40
C GLY A 219 4.20 -17.53 -18.54
N ASN A 220 3.14 -16.73 -18.47
CA ASN A 220 2.78 -15.81 -19.55
C ASN A 220 3.85 -14.71 -19.72
N PRO A 221 4.44 -14.52 -20.93
CA PRO A 221 5.48 -13.52 -21.16
C PRO A 221 5.04 -12.07 -20.92
N PHE A 222 3.74 -11.76 -20.97
CA PHE A 222 3.20 -10.44 -20.65
C PHE A 222 3.14 -10.15 -19.15
N PHE A 223 3.37 -11.15 -18.30
CA PHE A 223 3.38 -11.05 -16.84
C PHE A 223 4.76 -11.29 -16.24
N ARG A 224 5.79 -11.36 -17.09
CA ARG A 224 7.19 -11.52 -16.67
C ARG A 224 7.62 -10.46 -15.67
N PRO A 225 8.56 -10.78 -14.77
CA PRO A 225 9.10 -9.81 -13.84
C PRO A 225 9.94 -8.74 -14.55
N VAL A 226 9.83 -7.51 -14.07
CA VAL A 226 10.62 -6.33 -14.42
C VAL A 226 10.98 -5.64 -13.12
N LEU A 227 12.27 -5.64 -12.75
CA LEU A 227 12.77 -5.07 -11.50
C LEU A 227 12.08 -5.65 -10.24
N GLY A 228 11.74 -6.94 -10.27
CA GLY A 228 11.05 -7.62 -9.16
C GLY A 228 9.54 -7.38 -9.09
N TRP A 229 8.94 -6.74 -10.10
CA TRP A 229 7.49 -6.55 -10.21
C TRP A 229 6.96 -7.17 -11.49
N SER A 230 5.74 -7.71 -11.48
CA SER A 230 5.09 -8.13 -12.73
C SER A 230 4.92 -6.93 -13.69
N LEU A 231 5.18 -7.15 -14.98
CA LEU A 231 5.12 -6.10 -16.01
C LEU A 231 3.82 -5.25 -15.98
N PRO A 232 2.61 -5.82 -15.79
CA PRO A 232 1.39 -5.02 -15.70
C PRO A 232 1.37 -4.03 -14.54
N VAL A 233 1.95 -4.41 -13.39
CA VAL A 233 2.03 -3.51 -12.23
C VAL A 233 2.94 -2.33 -12.53
N VAL A 234 4.07 -2.56 -13.21
CA VAL A 234 4.96 -1.48 -13.67
C VAL A 234 4.23 -0.54 -14.62
N ILE A 235 3.54 -1.07 -15.64
CA ILE A 235 2.78 -0.26 -16.61
C ILE A 235 1.73 0.60 -15.91
N VAL A 236 0.91 -0.01 -15.04
CA VAL A 236 -0.14 0.72 -14.32
C VAL A 236 0.44 1.78 -13.39
N SER A 237 1.57 1.48 -12.74
CA SER A 237 2.28 2.45 -11.88
C SER A 237 2.83 3.64 -12.65
N VAL A 238 3.40 3.42 -13.84
CA VAL A 238 3.85 4.51 -14.73
C VAL A 238 2.66 5.35 -15.19
N VAL A 239 1.57 4.72 -15.63
CA VAL A 239 0.36 5.43 -16.08
C VAL A 239 -0.25 6.25 -14.94
N ALA A 240 -0.37 5.68 -13.74
CA ALA A 240 -0.87 6.39 -12.57
C ALA A 240 0.03 7.57 -12.18
N GLY A 241 1.36 7.38 -12.25
CA GLY A 241 2.34 8.44 -11.99
C GLY A 241 2.21 9.60 -12.99
N LEU A 242 2.12 9.29 -14.29
CA LEU A 242 1.89 10.29 -15.33
C LEU A 242 0.54 11.00 -15.15
N ALA A 243 -0.53 10.28 -14.81
CA ALA A 243 -1.83 10.87 -14.53
C ALA A 243 -1.77 11.83 -13.34
N LEU A 244 -1.06 11.47 -12.27
CA LEU A 244 -0.83 12.35 -11.12
C LEU A 244 -0.10 13.62 -11.53
N VAL A 245 0.99 13.51 -12.30
CA VAL A 245 1.74 14.67 -12.82
C VAL A 245 0.84 15.60 -13.64
N VAL A 246 0.02 15.04 -14.54
CA VAL A 246 -0.91 15.84 -15.37
C VAL A 246 -1.95 16.56 -14.50
N VAL A 247 -2.49 15.90 -13.48
CA VAL A 247 -3.44 16.51 -12.53
C VAL A 247 -2.79 17.68 -11.79
N LEU A 248 -1.52 17.54 -11.39
CA LEU A 248 -0.76 18.60 -10.72
C LEU A 248 -0.43 19.77 -11.64
N MET A 249 0.07 19.52 -12.85
CA MET A 249 0.36 20.57 -13.82
C MET A 249 -0.89 21.40 -14.17
N ARG A 250 -2.05 20.74 -14.34
CA ARG A 250 -3.30 21.45 -14.62
C ARG A 250 -3.78 22.27 -13.43
N TRP A 251 -3.39 21.92 -12.21
CA TRP A 251 -3.74 22.69 -11.01
C TRP A 251 -3.11 24.09 -11.04
N GLU A 252 -1.85 24.21 -11.45
CA GLU A 252 -1.13 25.50 -11.52
C GLU A 252 -1.84 26.46 -12.49
N ASN A 253 -2.26 25.98 -13.66
CA ASN A 253 -2.90 26.78 -14.69
C ASN A 253 -4.28 27.35 -14.31
N MET A 254 -4.93 26.80 -13.28
CA MET A 254 -6.23 27.29 -12.80
C MET A 254 -6.10 28.32 -11.68
N GLY A 255 -4.93 28.42 -11.04
CA GLY A 255 -4.65 29.45 -10.04
C GLY A 255 -4.30 30.80 -10.66
N SER A 256 -3.92 30.83 -11.94
CA SER A 256 -3.53 32.05 -12.67
C SER A 256 -4.66 32.70 -13.49
N MET A 257 -5.87 32.14 -13.46
CA MET A 257 -7.05 32.65 -14.20
C MET A 257 -8.06 33.38 -13.30
N THR A 258 -7.66 33.76 -12.08
CA THR A 258 -8.43 34.57 -11.14
C THR A 258 -7.61 35.76 -10.71
#